data_AF-A0A7K2KVQ9-F1
#
_entry.id   AF-A0A7K2KVQ9-F1
#
_cell.length_a   1.000
_cell.length_b   1.000
_cell.length_c   1.000
_cell.angle_alpha   90.00
_cell.angle_beta   90.00
_cell.angle_gamma   90.00
#
_symmetry.space_group_name_H-M   'P 1'
#
loop_
_entity.id
_entity.type
_entity.pdbx_description
1 polymer ?
#
loop_
_entity_poly.entity_id
_entity_poly.type
_entity_poly.pdbx_seq_one_letter_code
_entity_poly.pdbx_strand_id
1 'polypeptide(L)'
;REQVHELLQQVQGILAPSRELDPATLERTFTLRWHDALVALHGPALLAAVRAQAPGVRLRFVAESRTDTPELRRGEVDLEANANRPSAPDLRT
;
A
#
# COMPACT_ATOMS: atom_id res chain seq x y z
N ARG A 1 -27.73 -5.11 -7.52
CA ARG A 1 -26.52 -5.51 -6.76
C ARG A 1 -25.53 -4.35 -6.60
N GLU A 2 -25.51 -3.37 -7.51
CA GLU A 2 -24.72 -2.14 -7.41
C GLU A 2 -25.13 -1.23 -6.23
N GLN A 3 -26.43 -1.07 -5.97
CA GLN A 3 -26.93 -0.23 -4.88
C GLN A 3 -26.45 -0.65 -3.47
N VAL A 4 -26.20 -1.94 -3.25
CA VAL A 4 -25.65 -2.44 -1.97
C VAL A 4 -24.16 -2.16 -1.87
N HIS A 5 -23.45 -2.13 -3.00
CA HIS A 5 -22.03 -1.86 -3.07
C HIS A 5 -21.73 -0.37 -2.82
N GLU A 6 -22.54 0.52 -3.39
CA GLU A 6 -22.47 1.97 -3.15
C GLU A 6 -22.79 2.30 -1.69
N LEU A 7 -23.81 1.66 -1.12
CA LEU A 7 -24.17 1.84 0.29
C LEU A 7 -23.06 1.34 1.23
N LEU A 8 -22.40 0.22 0.91
CA LEU A 8 -21.26 -0.28 1.69
C LEU A 8 -20.04 0.64 1.59
N GLN A 9 -19.75 1.22 0.41
CA GLN A 9 -18.67 2.22 0.27
C GLN A 9 -18.97 3.49 1.07
N GLN A 10 -20.22 3.96 1.06
CA GLN A 10 -20.65 5.11 1.86
C GLN A 10 -20.54 4.83 3.36
N VAL A 11 -20.90 3.62 3.81
CA VAL A 11 -20.77 3.21 5.23
C VAL A 11 -19.30 3.04 5.63
N GLN A 12 -18.43 2.54 4.76
CA GLN A 12 -16.98 2.45 5.02
C GLN A 12 -16.32 3.83 5.13
N GLY A 13 -16.77 4.82 4.35
CA GLY A 13 -16.32 6.21 4.46
C GLY A 13 -16.71 6.90 5.77
N ILE A 14 -17.81 6.47 6.40
CA ILE A 14 -18.30 6.98 7.70
C ILE A 14 -17.56 6.33 8.88
N LEU A 15 -17.11 5.09 8.73
CA LEU A 15 -16.49 4.28 9.80
C LEU A 15 -14.96 4.26 9.77
N ALA A 16 -14.33 4.81 8.72
CA ALA A 16 -12.90 5.08 8.75
C ALA A 16 -12.64 6.14 9.83
N PRO A 17 -11.67 5.95 10.75
CA PRO A 17 -11.25 7.02 11.63
C PRO A 17 -10.76 8.17 10.75
N SER A 18 -11.57 9.22 10.64
CA SER A 18 -11.24 10.47 9.94
C SER A 18 -10.22 11.24 10.76
N ARG A 19 -9.03 10.66 10.95
CA ARG A 19 -7.87 11.42 11.39
C ARG A 19 -7.26 11.97 10.12
N GLU A 20 -7.35 13.28 9.93
CA GLU A 20 -6.53 13.95 8.92
C GLU A 20 -5.07 13.56 9.18
N LEU A 21 -4.50 12.83 8.23
CA LEU A 21 -3.11 12.44 8.23
C LEU A 21 -2.34 13.57 7.57
N ASP A 22 -1.46 14.23 8.30
CA ASP A 22 -0.49 15.17 7.72
C ASP A 22 0.77 14.38 7.31
N PRO A 23 1.04 14.20 6.01
CA PRO A 23 2.21 13.47 5.56
C PRO A 23 3.53 14.14 5.99
N ALA A 24 3.54 15.48 6.15
CA ALA A 24 4.75 16.22 6.47
C ALA A 24 5.30 15.90 7.87
N THR A 25 4.41 15.52 8.80
CA THR A 25 4.74 15.15 10.18
C THR A 25 4.74 13.64 10.43
N LEU A 26 4.49 12.82 9.40
CA LEU A 26 4.41 11.37 9.53
C LEU A 26 5.81 10.75 9.69
N GLU A 27 6.03 10.11 10.84
CA GLU A 27 7.20 9.26 11.09
C GLU A 27 6.82 7.78 10.99
N ARG A 28 7.08 7.16 9.83
CA ARG A 28 6.74 5.74 9.61
C ARG A 28 7.68 5.08 8.61
N THR A 29 7.91 3.79 8.78
CA THR A 29 8.53 2.97 7.73
C THR A 29 7.44 2.17 7.02
N PHE A 30 7.34 2.32 5.70
CA PHE A 30 6.49 1.49 4.85
C PHE A 30 7.33 0.42 4.16
N THR A 31 6.87 -0.82 4.26
CA THR A 31 7.44 -1.97 3.59
C THR A 31 6.72 -2.22 2.29
N LEU A 32 7.46 -2.11 1.19
CA LEU A 32 6.95 -2.27 -0.16
C LEU A 32 7.52 -3.55 -0.77
N ARG A 33 6.66 -4.48 -1.16
CA ARG A 33 7.04 -5.68 -1.91
C ARG A 33 6.80 -5.47 -3.39
N TRP A 34 7.87 -5.20 -4.13
CA TRP A 34 7.80 -4.84 -5.55
C TRP A 34 8.70 -5.76 -6.37
N HIS A 35 8.31 -6.00 -7.61
CA HIS A 35 9.20 -6.62 -8.61
C HIS A 35 10.41 -5.69 -8.88
N ASP A 36 11.62 -6.26 -9.01
CA ASP A 36 12.87 -5.50 -9.15
C ASP A 36 12.83 -4.48 -10.31
N ALA A 37 12.20 -4.85 -11.44
CA ALA A 37 12.02 -3.96 -12.58
C ALA A 37 11.19 -2.69 -12.22
N LEU A 38 10.19 -2.82 -11.34
CA LEU A 38 9.38 -1.70 -10.89
C LEU A 38 10.19 -0.78 -9.97
N VAL A 39 11.00 -1.37 -9.08
CA VAL A 39 11.93 -0.63 -8.22
C VAL A 39 12.95 0.14 -9.07
N ALA A 40 13.51 -0.48 -10.11
CA ALA A 40 14.47 0.15 -11.00
C ALA A 40 13.86 1.31 -11.79
N LEU A 41 12.63 1.16 -12.29
CA LEU A 41 11.98 2.16 -13.14
C LEU A 41 11.37 3.33 -12.33
N HIS A 42 10.80 3.05 -11.16
CA HIS A 42 9.99 4.03 -10.40
C HIS A 42 10.51 4.34 -9.00
N GLY A 43 11.39 3.51 -8.43
CA GLY A 43 11.91 3.68 -7.07
C GLY A 43 12.52 5.05 -6.81
N PRO A 44 13.41 5.58 -7.68
CA PRO A 44 14.00 6.91 -7.50
C PRO A 44 12.96 8.04 -7.48
N ALA A 45 11.97 7.99 -8.39
CA ALA A 45 10.91 9.00 -8.47
C ALA A 45 9.99 8.95 -7.25
N LEU A 46 9.63 7.74 -6.80
CA LEU A 46 8.84 7.56 -5.59
C LEU A 46 9.58 8.09 -4.36
N LEU A 47 10.87 7.76 -4.21
CA LEU A 47 11.67 8.23 -3.09
C LEU A 47 11.81 9.76 -3.09
N ALA A 48 11.98 10.39 -4.25
CA ALA A 48 12.01 11.84 -4.36
C ALA A 48 10.67 12.47 -3.95
N ALA A 49 9.55 11.92 -4.41
CA ALA A 49 8.22 12.39 -4.05
C ALA A 49 7.94 12.25 -2.54
N VAL A 50 8.31 11.11 -1.95
CA VAL A 50 8.16 10.86 -0.50
C VAL A 50 9.02 11.82 0.30
N ARG A 51 10.27 12.06 -0.09
CA ARG A 51 11.13 13.03 0.62
C ARG A 51 10.57 14.46 0.57
N ALA A 52 9.93 14.84 -0.54
CA ALA A 52 9.35 16.17 -0.69
C ALA A 52 8.06 16.35 0.12
N GLN A 53 7.23 15.32 0.22
CA GLN A 53 5.88 15.41 0.81
C GLN A 53 5.81 14.86 2.24
N ALA A 54 6.66 13.91 2.58
CA ALA A 54 6.65 13.17 3.85
C ALA A 54 8.08 12.84 4.32
N PRO A 55 8.88 13.85 4.72
CA PRO A 55 10.31 13.68 4.99
C PRO A 55 10.63 12.71 6.15
N GLY A 56 9.69 12.50 7.08
CA GLY A 56 9.81 11.52 8.16
C GLY A 56 9.54 10.07 7.74
N VAL A 57 9.03 9.85 6.52
CA VAL A 57 8.72 8.53 6.00
C VAL A 57 9.97 7.85 5.43
N ARG A 58 10.12 6.56 5.77
CA ARG A 58 11.10 5.66 5.18
C ARG A 58 10.42 4.60 4.32
N LEU A 59 11.02 4.30 3.17
CA LEU A 59 10.59 3.20 2.33
C LEU A 59 11.57 2.05 2.45
N ARG A 60 11.06 0.85 2.73
CA ARG A 60 11.81 -0.40 2.74
C ARG A 60 11.32 -1.28 1.60
N PHE A 61 12.12 -1.43 0.56
CA PHE A 61 11.81 -2.35 -0.53
C PHE A 61 12.25 -3.77 -0.15
N VAL A 62 11.36 -4.73 -0.34
CA VAL A 62 11.65 -6.17 -0.25
C VAL A 62 11.36 -6.83 -1.59
N ALA A 63 12.17 -7.82 -1.94
CA ALA A 63 11.98 -8.57 -3.18
C ALA A 63 10.62 -9.28 -3.18
N GLU A 64 10.03 -9.40 -4.37
CA GLU A 64 8.83 -10.19 -4.59
C GLU A 64 9.04 -11.66 -4.19
N SER A 65 8.02 -12.23 -3.54
CA SER A 65 7.94 -13.67 -3.27
C SER A 65 7.36 -14.38 -4.49
N ARG A 66 7.89 -15.55 -4.84
CA ARG A 66 7.35 -16.38 -5.94
C ARG A 66 5.97 -16.98 -5.64
N THR A 67 5.53 -16.92 -4.39
CA THR A 67 4.24 -17.45 -3.93
C THR A 67 3.52 -16.41 -3.11
N ASP A 68 2.18 -16.45 -3.14
CA ASP A 68 1.35 -15.66 -2.25
C ASP A 68 1.66 -15.98 -0.79
N THR A 69 1.75 -14.93 0.02
CA THR A 69 2.08 -15.02 1.45
C THR A 69 1.02 -14.28 2.27
N PRO A 70 0.81 -14.64 3.55
CA PRO A 70 -0.11 -13.93 4.43
C PRO A 70 0.44 -12.57 4.91
N GLU A 71 1.56 -12.09 4.38
CA GLU A 71 2.33 -10.95 4.92
C GLU A 71 1.55 -9.63 4.91
N LEU A 72 0.77 -9.36 3.86
CA LEU A 72 -0.14 -8.22 3.81
C LEU A 72 -1.16 -8.28 4.95
N ARG A 73 -1.75 -9.46 5.21
CA ARG A 73 -2.73 -9.65 6.30
C ARG A 73 -2.10 -9.56 7.69
N ARG A 74 -0.82 -9.92 7.81
CA ARG A 74 -0.05 -9.83 9.06
C ARG A 74 0.56 -8.45 9.28
N GLY A 75 0.48 -7.54 8.29
CA GLY A 75 1.09 -6.21 8.36
C GLY A 75 2.62 -6.24 8.28
N GLU A 76 3.21 -7.33 7.79
CA GLU A 76 4.67 -7.45 7.57
C GLU A 76 5.10 -6.71 6.30
N VAL A 77 4.18 -6.61 5.33
CA VAL A 77 4.25 -5.78 4.13
C VAL A 77 3.07 -4.81 4.15
N ASP A 78 3.31 -3.54 3.86
CA ASP A 78 2.26 -2.51 3.83
C ASP A 78 1.64 -2.36 2.43
N LEU A 79 2.43 -2.61 1.36
CA LEU A 79 1.98 -2.53 -0.03
C LEU A 79 2.70 -3.56 -0.89
N GLU A 80 1.95 -4.19 -1.79
CA GLU A 80 2.50 -5.08 -2.82
C GLU A 80 2.17 -4.52 -4.22
N ALA A 81 3.16 -4.52 -5.13
CA ALA A 81 2.98 -4.11 -6.52
C ALA A 81 3.78 -5.06 -7.44
N ASN A 82 3.08 -6.08 -7.92
CA ASN A 82 3.64 -7.26 -8.57
C ASN A 82 2.79 -7.68 -9.77
N ALA A 83 3.32 -8.57 -10.62
CA ALA A 83 2.60 -9.09 -11.78
C ALA A 83 1.60 -10.21 -11.42
N ASN A 84 1.74 -10.80 -10.24
CA ASN A 84 0.89 -11.89 -9.78
C ASN A 84 -0.50 -11.39 -9.36
N ARG A 85 -1.55 -12.10 -9.77
CA ARG A 85 -2.91 -11.83 -9.28
C ARG A 85 -3.00 -12.34 -7.83
N PRO A 86 -3.43 -11.50 -6.87
CA PRO A 86 -3.63 -11.95 -5.50
C PRO A 86 -4.69 -13.06 -5.44
N SER A 87 -4.41 -14.12 -4.67
CA SER A 87 -5.35 -15.22 -4.40
C SER A 87 -6.26 -14.97 -3.21
N ALA A 88 -5.96 -13.96 -2.39
CA ALA A 88 -6.70 -13.68 -1.17
C ALA A 88 -8.08 -13.03 -1.49
N PRO A 89 -9.19 -13.54 -0.94
CA PRO A 89 -10.54 -13.11 -1.30
C PRO A 89 -10.90 -11.69 -0.82
N ASP A 90 -10.15 -11.18 0.15
CA ASP A 90 -10.24 -9.83 0.71
C ASP A 90 -9.50 -8.78 -0.14
N LEU A 91 -8.64 -9.21 -1.07
CA LEU A 91 -7.97 -8.34 -2.03
C LEU A 91 -8.81 -8.21 -3.31
N ARG A 92 -9.01 -6.95 -3.74
CA ARG A 92 -9.75 -6.62 -4.97
C ARG A 92 -8.79 -6.07 -6.02
N THR A 93 -8.94 -6.52 -7.25
CA THR A 93 -8.19 -6.08 -8.44
C THR A 93 -9.10 -5.37 -9.42
#